data_AF-A0A7C5J2F9-F1
#
_entry.id   AF-A0A7C5J2F9-F1
#
_cell.length_a   1.000
_cell.length_b   1.000
_cell.length_c   1.000
_cell.angle_alpha   90.00
_cell.angle_beta   90.00
_cell.angle_gamma   90.00
#
_symmetry.space_group_name_H-M   'P 1'
#
loop_
_entity.id
_entity.type
_entity.pdbx_description
1 polymer ?
#
loop_
_entity_poly.entity_id
_entity_poly.type
_entity_poly.pdbx_seq_one_letter_code
_entity_poly.pdbx_strand_id
1 'polypeptide(L)'
;MADQIAAGIALTTDPEKTRPKLDRFCAALSDASGMQVTAHGMWHYHHLLEAMAAGELDVVWLPPILALRATAQKLCLPIALPVRHGVSTYSTALFTRPGS
;
A
#
# COMPACT_ATOMS: atom_id res chain seq x y z
N MET A 1 -13.18 8.95 19.90
CA MET A 1 -12.79 9.05 18.48
C MET A 1 -11.59 8.13 18.31
N ALA A 2 -11.46 7.42 17.20
CA ALA A 2 -10.35 6.49 17.03
C ALA A 2 -9.05 7.28 16.94
N ASP A 3 -8.24 7.27 18.00
CA ASP A 3 -6.96 7.98 18.07
C ASP A 3 -5.83 7.22 17.33
N GLN A 4 -6.20 6.26 16.47
CA GLN A 4 -5.29 5.34 15.82
C GLN A 4 -5.67 5.13 14.35
N ILE A 5 -4.65 5.00 13.49
CA ILE A 5 -4.75 4.65 12.07
C ILE A 5 -4.00 3.33 11.86
N ALA A 6 -4.65 2.33 11.28
CA ALA A 6 -4.04 1.11 10.79
C ALA A 6 -3.65 1.26 9.31
N ALA A 7 -2.34 1.21 9.02
CA ALA A 7 -1.79 1.38 7.68
C ALA A 7 -1.27 0.05 7.10
N GLY A 8 -1.84 -0.42 5.98
CA GLY A 8 -1.55 -1.71 5.37
C GLY A 8 -0.73 -1.65 4.07
N ILE A 9 0.19 -2.59 3.88
CA ILE A 9 0.90 -2.83 2.60
C ILE A 9 1.26 -4.31 2.42
N ALA A 10 1.28 -4.77 1.17
CA ALA A 10 1.83 -6.09 0.84
C ALA A 10 3.35 -6.02 0.56
N LEU A 11 4.13 -6.91 1.19
CA LEU A 11 5.59 -6.98 1.14
C LEU A 11 6.09 -7.90 0.01
N THR A 12 5.73 -7.61 -1.25
CA THR A 12 5.84 -8.58 -2.35
C THR A 12 7.19 -8.68 -3.06
N THR A 13 8.12 -7.74 -2.87
CA THR A 13 9.38 -7.68 -3.64
C THR A 13 10.63 -7.78 -2.79
N ASP A 14 10.72 -6.96 -1.74
CA ASP A 14 11.87 -6.92 -0.84
C ASP A 14 11.38 -6.59 0.58
N PRO A 15 10.91 -7.59 1.33
CA PRO A 15 10.34 -7.40 2.66
C PRO A 15 11.31 -6.71 3.64
N GLU A 16 12.60 -7.06 3.57
CA GLU A 16 13.64 -6.50 4.43
C GLU A 16 13.84 -5.02 4.20
N LYS A 17 13.79 -4.55 2.94
CA LYS A 17 13.85 -3.11 2.63
C LYS A 17 12.52 -2.40 2.75
N THR A 18 11.40 -3.10 2.63
CA THR A 18 10.06 -2.49 2.65
C THR A 18 9.62 -2.17 4.08
N ARG A 19 9.95 -3.01 5.07
CA ARG A 19 9.59 -2.78 6.48
C ARG A 19 10.10 -1.44 7.02
N PRO A 20 11.41 -1.09 6.94
CA PRO A 20 11.89 0.21 7.42
C PRO A 20 11.26 1.41 6.71
N LYS A 21 10.87 1.25 5.43
CA LYS A 21 10.17 2.31 4.69
C LYS A 21 8.74 2.50 5.17
N LEU A 22 8.04 1.40 5.48
CA LEU A 22 6.71 1.43 6.08
C LEU A 22 6.76 2.08 7.47
N ASP A 23 7.74 1.73 8.30
CA ASP A 23 7.91 2.34 9.62
C ASP A 23 8.13 3.85 9.52
N ARG A 24 9.01 4.28 8.60
CA ARG A 24 9.25 5.70 8.33
C ARG A 24 8.00 6.42 7.80
N PHE A 25 7.22 5.77 6.94
CA PHE A 25 5.95 6.33 6.46
C PHE A 25 4.95 6.50 7.60
N CYS A 26 4.80 5.50 8.47
CA CYS A 26 3.87 5.55 9.59
C CYS A 26 4.29 6.63 10.61
N ALA A 27 5.58 6.77 10.91
CA ALA A 27 6.10 7.84 11.75
C ALA A 27 5.75 9.23 11.17
N ALA A 28 6.03 9.45 9.89
CA ALA A 28 5.72 10.72 9.24
C ALA A 28 4.21 11.02 9.18
N LEU A 29 3.38 10.00 8.95
CA LEU A 29 1.93 10.14 8.98
C LEU A 29 1.41 10.43 10.39
N SER A 30 2.01 9.81 11.42
CA SER A 30 1.69 10.07 12.82
C SER A 30 1.99 11.53 13.19
N ASP A 31 3.19 12.01 12.85
CA ASP A 31 3.60 13.41 13.06
C ASP A 31 2.67 14.39 12.35
N ALA A 32 2.26 14.09 11.11
CA ALA A 32 1.42 14.97 10.30
C ALA A 32 -0.06 14.98 10.73
N SER A 33 -0.56 13.87 11.26
CA SER A 33 -1.97 13.71 11.64
C SER A 33 -2.25 14.00 13.11
N GLY A 34 -1.22 13.89 13.98
CA GLY A 34 -1.40 13.86 15.43
C GLY A 34 -2.02 12.56 15.96
N MET A 35 -2.16 11.53 15.11
CA MET A 35 -2.76 10.24 15.45
C MET A 35 -1.69 9.15 15.56
N GLN A 36 -1.93 8.11 16.36
CA GLN A 36 -1.02 6.96 16.41
C GLN A 36 -1.18 6.11 15.13
N VAL A 37 -0.10 5.88 14.38
CA VAL A 37 -0.18 5.06 13.15
C VAL A 37 0.49 3.71 13.38
N THR A 38 -0.22 2.62 13.10
CA THR A 38 0.29 1.24 13.22
C THR A 38 0.51 0.61 11.85
N ALA A 39 1.68 0.03 11.66
CA ALA A 39 2.09 -0.59 10.41
C ALA A 39 1.64 -2.07 10.32
N HIS A 40 0.95 -2.42 9.24
CA HIS A 40 0.53 -3.78 8.92
C HIS A 40 1.16 -4.24 7.60
N GLY A 41 2.34 -4.86 7.70
CA GLY A 41 3.02 -5.48 6.57
C GLY A 41 2.57 -6.93 6.37
N MET A 42 1.94 -7.24 5.22
CA MET A 42 1.43 -8.58 4.90
C MET A 42 2.20 -9.22 3.76
N TRP A 43 2.34 -10.55 3.75
CA TRP A 43 3.14 -11.25 2.75
C TRP A 43 2.46 -11.35 1.38
N HIS A 44 1.13 -11.34 1.36
CA HIS A 44 0.36 -11.59 0.15
C HIS A 44 -0.79 -10.59 0.01
N TYR A 45 -1.13 -10.26 -1.25
CA TYR A 45 -2.23 -9.35 -1.54
C TYR A 45 -3.59 -9.87 -1.06
N HIS A 46 -3.83 -11.18 -1.01
CA HIS A 46 -5.11 -11.70 -0.57
C HIS A 46 -5.38 -11.40 0.92
N HIS A 47 -4.39 -11.60 1.80
CA HIS A 47 -4.51 -11.20 3.21
C HIS A 47 -4.74 -9.70 3.39
N LEU A 48 -4.11 -8.87 2.56
CA LEU A 48 -4.33 -7.42 2.58
C LEU A 48 -5.76 -7.06 2.20
N LEU A 49 -6.33 -7.75 1.21
CA LEU A 49 -7.72 -7.54 0.79
C LEU A 49 -8.72 -8.07 1.83
N GLU A 50 -8.42 -9.20 2.49
CA GLU A 50 -9.22 -9.76 3.58
C GLU A 50 -9.31 -8.79 4.76
N ALA A 51 -8.16 -8.29 5.25
CA ALA A 51 -8.10 -7.32 6.34
C ALA A 51 -8.81 -6.00 5.99
N MET A 52 -8.64 -5.51 4.75
CA MET A 52 -9.36 -4.33 4.27
C MET A 52 -10.88 -4.55 4.24
N ALA A 53 -11.34 -5.71 3.75
CA ALA A 53 -12.77 -6.05 3.72
C ALA A 53 -13.36 -6.23 5.12
N ALA A 54 -12.56 -6.68 6.09
CA ALA A 54 -12.94 -6.79 7.50
C ALA A 54 -12.94 -5.43 8.24
N GLY A 55 -12.45 -4.35 7.62
CA GLY A 55 -12.35 -3.04 8.27
C GLY A 55 -11.20 -2.93 9.28
N GLU A 56 -10.20 -3.80 9.17
CA GLU A 56 -9.02 -3.80 10.05
C GLU A 56 -7.95 -2.77 9.63
N LEU A 57 -8.14 -2.12 8.48
CA LEU A 57 -7.19 -1.17 7.90
C LEU A 57 -7.92 0.12 7.50
N ASP A 58 -7.35 1.26 7.88
CA ASP A 58 -7.88 2.59 7.56
C ASP A 58 -7.25 3.16 6.28
N VAL A 59 -5.94 2.90 6.07
CA VAL A 59 -5.19 3.36 4.91
C VAL A 59 -4.42 2.18 4.31
N VAL A 60 -4.52 1.97 3.00
CA VAL A 60 -3.91 0.81 2.35
C VAL A 60 -3.13 1.21 1.10
N TRP A 61 -1.91 0.70 0.97
CA TRP A 61 -1.11 0.81 -0.24
C TRP A 61 -1.44 -0.34 -1.20
N LEU A 62 -2.20 -0.05 -2.26
CA LEU A 62 -2.62 -1.04 -3.26
C LEU A 62 -1.92 -0.83 -4.61
N PRO A 63 -1.56 -1.92 -5.33
CA PRO A 63 -1.17 -1.82 -6.73
C PRO A 63 -2.39 -1.43 -7.60
N PRO A 64 -2.19 -0.79 -8.78
CA PRO A 64 -3.29 -0.15 -9.51
C PRO A 64 -4.48 -1.05 -9.84
N ILE A 65 -4.23 -2.30 -10.25
CA ILE A 65 -5.31 -3.24 -10.59
C ILE A 65 -6.17 -3.57 -9.36
N LEU A 66 -5.55 -3.74 -8.18
CA LEU A 66 -6.29 -4.04 -6.95
C LEU A 66 -7.01 -2.80 -6.42
N ALA A 67 -6.37 -1.62 -6.49
CA ALA A 67 -7.00 -0.35 -6.14
C ALA A 67 -8.27 -0.08 -6.97
N LEU A 68 -8.20 -0.28 -8.30
CA LEU A 68 -9.33 -0.11 -9.20
C LEU A 68 -10.48 -1.08 -8.87
N ARG A 69 -10.16 -2.35 -8.61
CA ARG A 69 -11.18 -3.37 -8.25
C ARG A 69 -11.85 -3.05 -6.91
N ALA A 70 -11.06 -2.71 -5.89
CA ALA A 70 -11.57 -2.36 -4.57
C ALA A 70 -12.45 -1.09 -4.63
N THR A 71 -12.04 -0.09 -5.41
CA THR A 71 -12.84 1.14 -5.63
C THR A 71 -14.14 0.83 -6.35
N ALA A 72 -14.12 0.00 -7.39
CA ALA A 72 -15.32 -0.41 -8.11
C ALA A 72 -16.33 -1.17 -7.22
N GLN A 73 -15.82 -1.87 -6.20
CA GLN A 73 -16.60 -2.55 -5.17
C GLN A 73 -16.95 -1.68 -3.95
N LYS A 74 -16.59 -0.38 -3.98
CA LYS A 74 -16.80 0.58 -2.88
C LYS A 74 -16.12 0.17 -1.56
N LEU A 75 -15.05 -0.62 -1.62
CA LEU A 75 -14.27 -1.03 -0.45
C LEU A 75 -13.26 0.03 0.00
N CYS A 76 -12.86 0.93 -0.89
CA CYS A 76 -11.96 2.03 -0.57
C CYS A 76 -12.16 3.23 -1.50
N LEU A 77 -11.60 4.37 -1.10
CA LEU A 77 -11.49 5.58 -1.92
C LEU A 77 -10.00 5.86 -2.19
N PRO A 78 -9.57 6.04 -3.44
CA PRO A 78 -8.21 6.50 -3.73
C PRO A 78 -8.01 7.94 -3.25
N ILE A 79 -7.05 8.16 -2.35
CA ILE A 79 -6.74 9.49 -1.80
C ILE A 79 -5.39 10.05 -2.24
N ALA A 80 -4.48 9.20 -2.73
CA ALA A 80 -3.13 9.59 -3.14
C ALA A 80 -2.56 8.64 -4.19
N LEU A 81 -1.58 9.13 -4.95
CA LEU A 81 -0.78 8.34 -5.88
C LEU A 81 0.72 8.62 -5.65
N PRO A 82 1.59 7.60 -5.69
CA PRO A 82 3.03 7.81 -5.60
C PRO A 82 3.56 8.54 -6.83
N VAL A 83 4.46 9.50 -6.60
CA VAL A 83 5.22 10.19 -7.66
C VAL A 83 6.70 9.86 -7.52
N ARG A 84 7.31 9.36 -8.59
CA ARG A 84 8.74 9.05 -8.65
C ARG A 84 9.36 9.78 -9.84
N HIS A 85 10.38 10.59 -9.58
CA HIS A 85 11.02 11.43 -10.61
C HIS A 85 10.02 12.29 -11.41
N GLY A 86 9.00 12.84 -10.73
CA GLY A 86 7.97 13.67 -11.37
C GLY A 86 6.88 12.90 -12.12
N VAL A 87 6.91 11.57 -12.11
CA VAL A 87 5.96 10.71 -12.85
C VAL A 87 5.16 9.84 -11.89
N SER A 88 3.83 9.76 -12.10
CA SER A 88 2.90 8.93 -11.30
C SER A 88 2.51 7.61 -11.98
N THR A 89 3.12 7.32 -13.13
CA THR A 89 2.92 6.10 -13.91
C THR A 89 4.18 5.24 -13.93
N TYR A 90 4.00 3.96 -14.22
CA TYR A 90 5.10 3.04 -14.48
C TYR A 90 4.75 2.19 -15.71
N SER A 91 5.76 1.57 -16.31
CA SER A 91 5.60 0.66 -17.44
C SER A 91 5.90 -0.77 -17.00
N THR A 92 5.13 -1.71 -17.53
CA THR A 92 5.46 -3.14 -17.47
C THR A 92 6.30 -3.49 -18.69
N ALA A 93 7.34 -4.32 -18.51
CA ALA A 93 8.18 -4.80 -19.59
C ALA A 93 8.06 -6.31 -19.73
N LEU A 94 8.05 -6.79 -20.98
CA LEU A 94 8.24 -8.19 -21.32
C LEU A 94 9.72 -8.39 -21.69
N PHE A 95 10.36 -9.34 -21.04
CA PHE A 95 11.76 -9.67 -21.30
C PHE A 95 11.84 -10.97 -22.08
N THR A 96 12.73 -11.00 -23.07
CA THR A 96 13.09 -12.20 -23.82
C THR A 96 14.55 -12.57 -23.55
N ARG A 97 14.93 -13.82 -23.82
CA ARG A 97 16.35 -14.19 -23.77
C ARG A 97 17.04 -13.63 -25.02
N PRO A 98 18.34 -13.29 -24.95
CA PRO A 98 19.09 -13.03 -26.17
C PRO A 98 18.96 -14.21 -27.15
N GLY A 99 18.50 -13.94 -28.38
CA GLY A 99 18.36 -14.94 -29.44
C GLY A 99 17.07 -15.78 -29.45
N SER A 100 16.07 -15.47 -28.61
CA SER A 100 14.72 -16.05 -28.72
C SER A 100 13.81 -15.28 -29.67
#